data_AF-A0A941VFL5-F1
#
_entry.id   AF-A0A941VFL5-F1
#
_cell.length_a   1.000
_cell.length_b   1.000
_cell.length_c   1.000
_cell.angle_alpha   90.00
_cell.angle_beta   90.00
_cell.angle_gamma   90.00
#
_symmetry.space_group_name_H-M   'P 1'
#
loop_
_entity.id
_entity.type
_entity.pdbx_description
1 polymer ?
#
loop_
_entity_poly.entity_id
_entity_poly.type
_entity_poly.pdbx_seq_one_letter_code
_entity_poly.pdbx_strand_id
1 'polypeptide(L)'
;MKLRKLQSLLLAPALCVLVLLPQTGLAATEKETWLGLPVEFANQQYAFKQGPALELNKVKVQTTAPIEIERAWVTPDWADWITQFRTSRVRVSTGEIVARPSSLARLGFVDGPSTHKVSKLEFSSLKLLLGTTPLVLPAGEMRFGPDGALSAIRIKFESGFSLDLSPQEGGRLGVLLQSDAMRWAVLSAFSFDSVVAQGAMSDDAVVLDKIGTNGDGGSIRGSLRLISAGKFLLDGDLKMESLRARDVLGRLYPRPTVDGVLSGSFKLSASAESFEQLASTVAVSGTYVLKNGAIDRFGLLEGMRRSGTGVVGGGLMRFDSLNGRFSGRAGEPAQVDYQGLASGALRGSSSFTVLQDGRLKGSVSGSLTLPGGENVSRNFELSGKVDAPTLTVR
;
A
#
# COMPACT_ATOMS: atom_id res chain seq x y z
N MET A 1 -29.70 -45.86 28.23
CA MET A 1 -30.07 -46.20 26.83
C MET A 1 -31.11 -45.21 26.26
N LYS A 2 -30.94 -43.89 26.45
CA LYS A 2 -31.91 -42.84 26.06
C LYS A 2 -31.28 -41.60 25.39
N LEU A 3 -30.08 -41.72 24.81
CA LEU A 3 -29.43 -40.62 24.05
C LEU A 3 -29.43 -40.81 22.52
N ARG A 4 -29.77 -41.99 22.00
CA ARG A 4 -29.77 -42.24 20.54
C ARG A 4 -31.06 -41.83 19.82
N LYS A 5 -32.15 -41.50 20.54
CA LYS A 5 -33.43 -41.10 19.90
C LYS A 5 -33.60 -39.59 19.67
N LEU A 6 -32.75 -38.74 20.24
CA LEU A 6 -32.82 -37.28 20.00
C LEU A 6 -32.03 -36.82 18.77
N GLN A 7 -30.94 -37.52 18.39
CA GLN A 7 -30.16 -37.16 17.19
C GLN A 7 -30.91 -37.49 15.89
N SER A 8 -31.82 -38.47 15.90
CA SER A 8 -32.65 -38.82 14.74
C SER A 8 -33.83 -37.88 14.52
N LEU A 9 -34.20 -37.02 15.48
CA LEU A 9 -35.37 -36.13 15.37
C LEU A 9 -35.02 -34.72 14.84
N LEU A 10 -33.75 -34.31 14.93
CA LEU A 10 -33.27 -33.03 14.38
C LEU A 10 -32.82 -33.12 12.90
N LEU A 11 -32.53 -34.32 12.40
CA LEU A 11 -32.20 -34.53 10.99
C LEU A 11 -33.44 -34.57 10.07
N ALA A 12 -34.59 -35.01 10.59
CA ALA A 12 -35.83 -35.12 9.82
C ALA A 12 -36.37 -33.76 9.28
N PRO A 13 -36.40 -32.66 10.06
CA PRO A 13 -36.85 -31.37 9.52
C PRO A 13 -35.83 -30.73 8.58
N ALA A 14 -34.52 -30.94 8.78
CA ALA A 14 -33.48 -30.44 7.87
C ALA A 14 -33.52 -31.14 6.50
N LEU A 15 -33.88 -32.42 6.46
CA LEU A 15 -34.09 -33.17 5.22
C LEU A 15 -35.42 -32.79 4.53
N CYS A 16 -36.49 -32.57 5.29
CA CYS A 16 -37.81 -32.20 4.73
C CYS A 16 -37.83 -30.81 4.09
N VAL A 17 -37.03 -29.85 4.56
CA VAL A 17 -36.94 -28.52 3.91
C VAL A 17 -36.24 -28.60 2.55
N LEU A 18 -35.33 -29.57 2.34
CA LEU A 18 -34.68 -29.80 1.05
C LEU A 18 -35.58 -30.49 0.01
N VAL A 19 -36.63 -31.20 0.44
CA VAL A 19 -37.58 -31.89 -0.46
C VAL A 19 -38.70 -30.95 -0.95
N LEU A 20 -38.89 -29.80 -0.30
CA LEU A 20 -39.91 -28.81 -0.65
C LEU A 20 -39.41 -27.66 -1.54
N LEU A 21 -38.11 -27.61 -1.83
CA LEU A 21 -37.60 -26.78 -2.91
C LEU A 21 -37.87 -27.51 -4.24
N PRO A 22 -38.51 -26.88 -5.24
CA PRO A 22 -38.86 -27.55 -6.48
C PRO A 22 -37.60 -28.17 -7.12
N GLN A 23 -37.65 -29.50 -7.29
CA GLN A 23 -36.68 -30.31 -8.00
C GLN A 23 -36.82 -30.05 -9.50
N THR A 24 -36.33 -28.90 -9.95
CA THR A 24 -36.26 -28.61 -11.38
C THR A 24 -34.85 -28.16 -11.69
N GLY A 25 -34.09 -29.05 -12.35
CA GLY A 25 -32.93 -28.66 -13.15
C GLY A 25 -33.43 -27.75 -14.27
N LEU A 26 -33.55 -26.46 -13.97
CA LEU A 26 -33.96 -25.45 -14.95
C LEU A 26 -32.70 -24.93 -15.61
N ALA A 27 -32.52 -25.30 -16.88
CA ALA A 27 -31.68 -24.60 -17.83
C ALA A 27 -32.36 -23.30 -18.31
N ALA A 28 -33.04 -22.58 -17.40
CA ALA A 28 -33.68 -21.31 -17.68
C ALA A 28 -32.90 -20.22 -16.95
N THR A 29 -32.56 -19.14 -17.67
CA THR A 29 -32.00 -17.92 -17.09
C THR A 29 -33.06 -17.27 -16.19
N GLU A 30 -33.24 -17.78 -14.98
CA GLU A 30 -34.11 -17.19 -13.99
C GLU A 30 -33.48 -15.87 -13.51
N LYS A 31 -34.20 -14.78 -13.71
CA LYS A 31 -33.86 -13.47 -13.15
C LYS A 31 -34.34 -13.45 -11.71
N GLU A 32 -33.52 -13.96 -10.80
CA GLU A 32 -33.78 -13.79 -9.38
C GLU A 32 -33.28 -12.42 -8.91
N THR A 33 -33.90 -11.86 -7.87
CA THR A 33 -33.45 -10.59 -7.29
C THR A 33 -32.76 -10.84 -5.96
N TRP A 34 -31.43 -10.76 -5.94
CA TRP A 34 -30.60 -10.95 -4.76
C TRP A 34 -29.89 -9.66 -4.44
N LEU A 35 -29.72 -9.37 -3.15
CA LEU A 35 -29.14 -8.10 -2.71
C LEU A 35 -29.92 -6.88 -3.24
N GLY A 36 -31.20 -7.04 -3.57
CA GLY A 36 -32.03 -6.03 -4.24
C GLY A 36 -31.64 -5.70 -5.68
N LEU A 37 -30.82 -6.54 -6.33
CA LEU A 37 -30.37 -6.42 -7.71
C LEU A 37 -30.71 -7.67 -8.52
N PRO A 38 -30.95 -7.54 -9.84
CA PRO A 38 -31.12 -8.71 -10.70
C PRO A 38 -29.83 -9.54 -10.74
N VAL A 39 -29.96 -10.84 -10.54
CA VAL A 39 -28.89 -11.81 -10.64
C VAL A 39 -29.23 -12.83 -11.71
N GLU A 40 -28.29 -13.06 -12.62
CA GLU A 40 -28.37 -14.05 -13.67
C GLU A 40 -27.31 -15.12 -13.44
N PHE A 41 -27.63 -16.38 -13.66
CA PHE A 41 -26.69 -17.48 -13.62
C PHE A 41 -26.97 -18.45 -14.76
N ALA A 42 -25.94 -19.16 -15.21
CA ALA A 42 -26.08 -20.08 -16.35
C ALA A 42 -26.72 -21.42 -15.93
N ASN A 43 -26.33 -21.94 -14.77
CA ASN A 43 -26.81 -23.22 -14.25
C ASN A 43 -26.84 -23.20 -12.71
N GLN A 44 -27.78 -23.95 -12.14
CA GLN A 44 -27.96 -24.17 -10.71
C GLN A 44 -27.96 -25.67 -10.41
N GLN A 45 -27.18 -26.08 -9.40
CA GLN A 45 -27.13 -27.47 -8.95
C GLN A 45 -26.97 -27.56 -7.43
N TYR A 46 -27.52 -28.62 -6.82
CA TYR A 46 -27.30 -28.89 -5.40
C TYR A 46 -25.93 -29.53 -5.20
N ALA A 47 -25.18 -28.99 -4.25
CA ALA A 47 -23.85 -29.47 -3.88
C ALA A 47 -23.76 -29.66 -2.37
N PHE A 48 -22.75 -30.41 -1.93
CA PHE A 48 -22.46 -30.59 -0.51
C PHE A 48 -21.04 -30.09 -0.20
N LYS A 49 -20.95 -28.89 0.39
CA LYS A 49 -19.68 -28.22 0.74
C LYS A 49 -19.73 -27.79 2.21
N GLN A 50 -19.29 -28.68 3.10
CA GLN A 50 -19.43 -28.52 4.57
C GLN A 50 -20.91 -28.33 5.02
N GLY A 51 -21.85 -28.88 4.26
CA GLY A 51 -23.29 -28.72 4.43
C GLY A 51 -24.02 -28.63 3.07
N PRO A 52 -25.35 -28.67 3.03
CA PRO A 52 -26.09 -28.49 1.79
C PRO A 52 -25.88 -27.06 1.28
N ALA A 53 -25.50 -26.99 0.00
CA ALA A 53 -25.21 -25.75 -0.70
C ALA A 53 -25.91 -25.75 -2.05
N LEU A 54 -26.26 -24.57 -2.53
CA LEU A 54 -26.64 -24.33 -3.90
C LEU A 54 -25.42 -23.85 -4.66
N GLU A 55 -25.00 -24.57 -5.67
CA GLU A 55 -23.94 -24.15 -6.56
C GLU A 55 -24.53 -23.42 -7.77
N LEU A 56 -24.08 -22.19 -7.96
CA LEU A 56 -24.42 -21.33 -9.09
C LEU A 56 -23.18 -21.15 -9.97
N ASN A 57 -23.35 -21.33 -11.26
CA ASN A 57 -22.27 -21.18 -12.25
C ASN A 57 -22.50 -19.95 -13.14
N LYS A 58 -21.42 -19.21 -13.44
CA LYS A 58 -21.39 -17.98 -14.24
C LYS A 58 -22.40 -16.94 -13.74
N VAL A 59 -22.29 -16.58 -12.47
CA VAL A 59 -23.18 -15.60 -11.82
C VAL A 59 -22.81 -14.19 -12.28
N LYS A 60 -23.82 -13.43 -12.67
CA LYS A 60 -23.73 -12.01 -13.02
C LYS A 60 -24.71 -11.22 -12.17
N VAL A 61 -24.19 -10.33 -11.33
CA VAL A 61 -25.01 -9.36 -10.60
C VAL A 61 -25.12 -8.10 -11.44
N GLN A 62 -26.33 -7.78 -11.87
CA GLN A 62 -26.59 -6.66 -12.76
C GLN A 62 -26.55 -5.35 -11.97
N THR A 63 -25.51 -4.55 -12.23
CA THR A 63 -25.41 -3.14 -11.78
C THR A 63 -25.20 -2.26 -13.02
N THR A 64 -24.70 -1.02 -12.87
CA THR A 64 -24.25 -0.21 -14.03
C THR A 64 -23.17 -0.93 -14.84
N ALA A 65 -22.28 -1.66 -14.17
CA ALA A 65 -21.35 -2.59 -14.79
C ALA A 65 -21.46 -3.96 -14.07
N PRO A 66 -21.63 -5.07 -14.80
CA PRO A 66 -21.91 -6.36 -14.16
C PRO A 66 -20.77 -6.79 -13.24
N ILE A 67 -21.12 -7.35 -12.09
CA ILE A 67 -20.18 -8.10 -11.24
C ILE A 67 -20.22 -9.53 -11.70
N GLU A 68 -19.07 -10.07 -12.11
CA GLU A 68 -18.97 -11.41 -12.64
C GLU A 68 -18.30 -12.35 -11.64
N ILE A 69 -18.91 -13.52 -11.47
CA ILE A 69 -18.45 -14.55 -10.55
C ILE A 69 -18.53 -15.89 -11.27
N GLU A 70 -17.39 -16.58 -11.42
CA GLU A 70 -17.35 -17.83 -12.18
C GLU A 70 -18.18 -18.94 -11.51
N ARG A 71 -18.05 -19.08 -10.19
CA ARG A 71 -18.78 -20.09 -9.40
C ARG A 71 -19.04 -19.57 -7.99
N ALA A 72 -20.26 -19.74 -7.52
CA ALA A 72 -20.67 -19.39 -6.17
C ALA A 72 -21.36 -20.57 -5.49
N TRP A 73 -21.03 -20.82 -4.23
CA TRP A 73 -21.72 -21.77 -3.37
C TRP A 73 -22.51 -20.99 -2.32
N VAL A 74 -23.82 -21.18 -2.33
CA VAL A 74 -24.75 -20.47 -1.48
C VAL A 74 -25.24 -21.44 -0.42
N THR A 75 -24.96 -21.13 0.83
CA THR A 75 -25.35 -21.95 1.98
C THR A 75 -26.31 -21.19 2.88
N PRO A 76 -27.22 -21.89 3.59
CA PRO A 76 -27.99 -21.29 4.66
C PRO A 76 -27.10 -20.63 5.71
N ASP A 77 -27.50 -19.47 6.22
CA ASP A 77 -26.88 -18.96 7.45
C ASP A 77 -27.46 -19.73 8.65
N TRP A 78 -26.90 -20.92 8.92
CA TRP A 78 -27.40 -21.85 9.93
C TRP A 78 -27.61 -21.22 11.31
N ALA A 79 -26.77 -20.26 11.68
CA ALA A 79 -26.92 -19.54 12.94
C ALA A 79 -28.23 -18.74 12.94
N ASP A 80 -28.47 -17.93 11.91
CA ASP A 80 -29.68 -17.12 11.78
C ASP A 80 -30.95 -17.95 11.51
N TRP A 81 -30.82 -19.06 10.76
CA TRP A 81 -31.95 -19.96 10.49
C TRP A 81 -32.42 -20.69 11.75
N ILE A 82 -31.49 -21.18 12.57
CA ILE A 82 -31.83 -22.00 13.74
C ILE A 82 -32.21 -21.10 14.93
N THR A 83 -31.55 -19.96 15.09
CA THR A 83 -31.73 -19.10 16.29
C THR A 83 -32.75 -18.00 16.11
N GLN A 84 -32.86 -17.43 14.90
CA GLN A 84 -33.73 -16.28 14.62
C GLN A 84 -34.84 -16.61 13.60
N PHE A 85 -34.88 -17.84 13.08
CA PHE A 85 -35.81 -18.28 12.04
C PHE A 85 -35.80 -17.38 10.78
N ARG A 86 -34.67 -16.72 10.50
CA ARG A 86 -34.49 -15.83 9.34
C ARG A 86 -34.02 -16.64 8.12
N THR A 87 -34.94 -17.42 7.56
CA THR A 87 -34.66 -18.37 6.47
C THR A 87 -34.25 -17.72 5.14
N SER A 88 -34.45 -16.42 4.98
CA SER A 88 -33.99 -15.69 3.77
C SER A 88 -32.50 -15.35 3.80
N ARG A 89 -31.78 -15.58 4.91
CA ARG A 89 -30.37 -15.24 5.03
C ARG A 89 -29.45 -16.33 4.55
N VAL A 90 -28.49 -15.96 3.70
CA VAL A 90 -27.56 -16.89 3.07
C VAL A 90 -26.12 -16.42 3.21
N ARG A 91 -25.18 -17.37 3.19
CA ARG A 91 -23.75 -17.13 3.05
C ARG A 91 -23.30 -17.57 1.67
N VAL A 92 -22.35 -16.85 1.11
CA VAL A 92 -21.81 -17.14 -0.22
C VAL A 92 -20.31 -17.42 -0.10
N SER A 93 -19.85 -18.51 -0.69
CA SER A 93 -18.43 -18.79 -0.90
C SER A 93 -18.17 -18.77 -2.39
N THR A 94 -17.09 -18.15 -2.84
CA THR A 94 -16.75 -18.07 -4.26
C THR A 94 -15.23 -18.08 -4.50
N GLY A 95 -14.86 -18.38 -5.73
CA GLY A 95 -13.49 -18.28 -6.22
C GLY A 95 -13.12 -16.83 -6.51
N GLU A 96 -13.08 -16.49 -7.80
CA GLU A 96 -12.74 -15.16 -8.29
C GLU A 96 -13.99 -14.30 -8.50
N ILE A 97 -13.90 -13.04 -8.06
CA ILE A 97 -14.88 -11.99 -8.34
C ILE A 97 -14.21 -10.97 -9.25
N VAL A 98 -14.88 -10.62 -10.36
CA VAL A 98 -14.48 -9.53 -11.25
C VAL A 98 -15.50 -8.41 -11.13
N ALA A 99 -15.05 -7.22 -10.71
CA ALA A 99 -15.95 -6.09 -10.48
C ALA A 99 -15.25 -4.76 -10.76
N ARG A 100 -16.05 -3.72 -11.02
CA ARG A 100 -15.60 -2.33 -10.91
C ARG A 100 -15.85 -1.80 -9.50
N PRO A 101 -15.03 -0.85 -9.01
CA PRO A 101 -15.26 -0.17 -7.74
C PRO A 101 -16.68 0.39 -7.61
N SER A 102 -17.23 1.01 -8.65
CA SER A 102 -18.60 1.55 -8.67
C SER A 102 -19.67 0.47 -8.53
N SER A 103 -19.49 -0.70 -9.15
CA SER A 103 -20.39 -1.83 -9.02
C SER A 103 -20.45 -2.35 -7.58
N LEU A 104 -19.30 -2.46 -6.91
CA LEU A 104 -19.24 -2.87 -5.51
C LEU A 104 -19.82 -1.79 -4.59
N ALA A 105 -19.54 -0.51 -4.87
CA ALA A 105 -20.13 0.59 -4.12
C ALA A 105 -21.66 0.59 -4.22
N ARG A 106 -22.24 0.25 -5.39
CA ARG A 106 -23.69 0.13 -5.57
C ARG A 106 -24.31 -0.92 -4.64
N LEU A 107 -23.58 -1.98 -4.29
CA LEU A 107 -24.07 -2.99 -3.34
C LEU A 107 -24.33 -2.42 -1.95
N GLY A 108 -23.72 -1.28 -1.58
CA GLY A 108 -23.93 -0.62 -0.29
C GLY A 108 -25.16 0.28 -0.20
N PHE A 109 -25.82 0.54 -1.33
CA PHE A 109 -26.97 1.45 -1.42
C PHE A 109 -28.09 0.80 -2.24
N VAL A 110 -28.41 -0.44 -1.92
CA VAL A 110 -29.47 -1.15 -2.65
C VAL A 110 -30.80 -1.00 -1.94
N ASP A 111 -31.80 -0.56 -2.72
CA ASP A 111 -33.13 -0.22 -2.23
C ASP A 111 -34.22 -1.16 -2.79
N GLY A 112 -33.81 -2.18 -3.55
CA GLY A 112 -34.70 -3.12 -4.23
C GLY A 112 -35.22 -4.26 -3.34
N PRO A 113 -36.39 -4.85 -3.67
CA PRO A 113 -36.88 -6.04 -2.98
C PRO A 113 -35.89 -7.20 -3.17
N SER A 114 -35.63 -7.99 -2.13
CA SER A 114 -34.67 -9.09 -2.18
C SER A 114 -35.30 -10.38 -1.67
N THR A 115 -35.26 -11.45 -2.47
CA THR A 115 -35.76 -12.77 -2.07
C THR A 115 -34.79 -13.44 -1.08
N HIS A 116 -33.49 -13.20 -1.25
CA HIS A 116 -32.43 -13.65 -0.36
C HIS A 116 -31.57 -12.50 0.12
N LYS A 117 -31.17 -12.51 1.39
CA LYS A 117 -30.24 -11.53 1.98
C LYS A 117 -28.91 -12.22 2.23
N VAL A 118 -27.87 -11.82 1.52
CA VAL A 118 -26.52 -12.30 1.83
C VAL A 118 -26.09 -11.66 3.15
N SER A 119 -25.57 -12.44 4.08
CA SER A 119 -24.99 -11.93 5.34
C SER A 119 -23.47 -11.80 5.23
N LYS A 120 -22.85 -12.81 4.62
CA LYS A 120 -21.40 -12.91 4.43
C LYS A 120 -21.10 -13.53 3.08
N LEU A 121 -20.13 -12.96 2.37
CA LEU A 121 -19.52 -13.56 1.19
C LEU A 121 -18.01 -13.73 1.41
N GLU A 122 -17.48 -14.91 1.11
CA GLU A 122 -16.05 -15.20 1.15
C GLU A 122 -15.55 -15.44 -0.28
N PHE A 123 -14.43 -14.83 -0.64
CA PHE A 123 -13.82 -14.95 -1.98
C PHE A 123 -12.36 -15.33 -1.89
N SER A 124 -11.87 -16.01 -2.93
CA SER A 124 -10.47 -16.43 -3.05
C SER A 124 -9.60 -15.39 -3.75
N SER A 125 -10.20 -14.60 -4.65
CA SER A 125 -9.54 -13.53 -5.41
C SER A 125 -10.56 -12.45 -5.78
N LEU A 126 -10.15 -11.18 -5.70
CA LEU A 126 -10.96 -10.05 -6.16
C LEU A 126 -10.19 -9.24 -7.20
N LYS A 127 -10.64 -9.29 -8.45
CA LYS A 127 -10.13 -8.47 -9.55
C LYS A 127 -10.96 -7.20 -9.68
N LEU A 128 -10.36 -6.08 -9.25
CA LEU A 128 -10.93 -4.75 -9.42
C LEU A 128 -10.47 -4.16 -10.74
N LEU A 129 -11.41 -3.91 -11.64
CA LEU A 129 -11.12 -3.28 -12.93
C LEU A 129 -10.99 -1.77 -12.74
N LEU A 130 -9.75 -1.27 -12.82
CA LEU A 130 -9.42 0.16 -12.81
C LEU A 130 -9.18 0.62 -14.27
N GLY A 131 -10.14 1.31 -14.87
CA GLY A 131 -10.16 1.62 -16.29
C GLY A 131 -10.19 0.33 -17.11
N THR A 132 -9.10 0.07 -17.84
CA THR A 132 -8.88 -1.18 -18.60
C THR A 132 -8.00 -2.19 -17.88
N THR A 133 -7.44 -1.83 -16.73
CA THR A 133 -6.37 -2.60 -16.08
C THR A 133 -6.86 -3.24 -14.79
N PRO A 134 -6.67 -4.56 -14.61
CA PRO A 134 -7.09 -5.24 -13.39
C PRO A 134 -6.10 -5.02 -12.24
N LEU A 135 -6.62 -4.64 -11.07
CA LEU A 135 -5.94 -4.74 -9.78
C LEU A 135 -6.39 -6.03 -9.09
N VAL A 136 -5.46 -6.97 -8.89
CA VAL A 136 -5.76 -8.27 -8.28
C VAL A 136 -5.50 -8.21 -6.78
N LEU A 137 -6.54 -8.52 -5.99
CA LEU A 137 -6.47 -8.59 -4.53
C LEU A 137 -6.65 -10.05 -4.07
N PRO A 138 -5.97 -10.46 -2.98
CA PRO A 138 -6.04 -11.82 -2.47
C PRO A 138 -7.40 -12.12 -1.82
N ALA A 139 -7.50 -13.30 -1.22
CA ALA A 139 -8.70 -13.75 -0.54
C ALA A 139 -9.17 -12.78 0.55
N GLY A 140 -10.49 -12.73 0.73
CA GLY A 140 -11.12 -11.83 1.69
C GLY A 140 -12.58 -12.15 1.93
N GLU A 141 -13.24 -11.27 2.67
CA GLU A 141 -14.65 -11.38 3.00
C GLU A 141 -15.39 -10.07 2.72
N MET A 142 -16.61 -10.18 2.22
CA MET A 142 -17.58 -9.11 2.14
C MET A 142 -18.65 -9.33 3.22
N ARG A 143 -18.99 -8.26 3.94
CA ARG A 143 -19.99 -8.26 5.01
C ARG A 143 -21.17 -7.41 4.61
N PHE A 144 -22.36 -7.94 4.82
CA PHE A 144 -23.61 -7.27 4.48
C PHE A 144 -24.40 -6.93 5.74
N GLY A 145 -25.05 -5.78 5.73
CA GLY A 145 -25.90 -5.29 6.80
C GLY A 145 -27.24 -6.05 6.89
N PRO A 146 -28.06 -5.75 7.91
CA PRO A 146 -29.36 -6.41 8.08
C PRO A 146 -30.37 -6.16 6.96
N ASP A 147 -30.23 -5.02 6.29
CA ASP A 147 -30.92 -4.62 5.07
C ASP A 147 -30.51 -5.47 3.86
N GLY A 148 -29.30 -6.00 3.85
CA GLY A 148 -28.69 -6.71 2.73
C GLY A 148 -27.70 -5.85 1.94
N ALA A 149 -27.45 -4.61 2.39
CA ALA A 149 -26.48 -3.72 1.77
C ALA A 149 -25.05 -4.11 2.16
N LEU A 150 -24.10 -4.00 1.23
CA LEU A 150 -22.68 -4.19 1.51
C LEU A 150 -22.21 -3.12 2.50
N SER A 151 -21.63 -3.57 3.61
CA SER A 151 -21.09 -2.68 4.65
C SER A 151 -19.58 -2.56 4.58
N ALA A 152 -18.87 -3.67 4.32
CA ALA A 152 -17.42 -3.68 4.22
C ALA A 152 -16.91 -4.87 3.39
N ILE A 153 -15.76 -4.69 2.76
CA ILE A 153 -14.92 -5.72 2.17
C ILE A 153 -13.60 -5.71 2.95
N ARG A 154 -13.21 -6.84 3.51
CA ARG A 154 -12.00 -6.98 4.31
C ARG A 154 -11.05 -7.99 3.68
N ILE A 155 -9.83 -7.56 3.47
CA ILE A 155 -8.76 -8.34 2.86
C ILE A 155 -7.55 -8.28 3.77
N LYS A 156 -6.97 -9.43 4.08
CA LYS A 156 -5.73 -9.53 4.86
C LYS A 156 -4.64 -10.08 3.96
N PHE A 157 -3.56 -9.33 3.84
CA PHE A 157 -2.38 -9.74 3.10
C PHE A 157 -1.47 -10.58 4.00
N GLU A 158 -0.79 -11.57 3.43
CA GLU A 158 0.21 -12.38 4.16
C GLU A 158 1.33 -11.52 4.74
N SER A 159 1.59 -10.37 4.12
CA SER A 159 2.59 -9.41 4.58
C SER A 159 2.20 -8.66 5.87
N GLY A 160 0.99 -8.85 6.40
CA GLY A 160 0.52 -8.17 7.61
C GLY A 160 -0.24 -6.86 7.38
N PHE A 161 -0.59 -6.53 6.12
CA PHE A 161 -1.52 -5.44 5.82
C PHE A 161 -2.97 -5.92 5.93
N SER A 162 -3.85 -5.06 6.43
CA SER A 162 -5.30 -5.19 6.29
C SER A 162 -5.84 -4.07 5.43
N LEU A 163 -6.63 -4.42 4.43
CA LEU A 163 -7.37 -3.51 3.58
C LEU A 163 -8.86 -3.67 3.87
N ASP A 164 -9.47 -2.60 4.34
CA ASP A 164 -10.91 -2.47 4.48
C ASP A 164 -11.43 -1.52 3.38
N LEU A 165 -12.38 -1.98 2.57
CA LEU A 165 -13.11 -1.18 1.60
C LEU A 165 -14.55 -1.02 2.06
N SER A 166 -15.10 0.18 1.98
CA SER A 166 -16.49 0.45 2.35
C SER A 166 -17.21 1.19 1.23
N PRO A 167 -18.46 0.85 0.91
CA PRO A 167 -19.25 1.62 -0.04
C PRO A 167 -19.43 3.07 0.40
N GLN A 168 -19.28 4.01 -0.55
CA GLN A 168 -19.56 5.42 -0.38
C GLN A 168 -20.52 5.91 -1.47
N GLU A 169 -21.26 6.97 -1.15
CA GLU A 169 -22.15 7.61 -2.11
C GLU A 169 -21.39 8.09 -3.36
N GLY A 170 -22.09 8.17 -4.49
CA GLY A 170 -21.48 8.55 -5.76
C GLY A 170 -20.62 7.47 -6.41
N GLY A 171 -20.82 6.20 -6.06
CA GLY A 171 -20.19 5.05 -6.73
C GLY A 171 -18.70 4.89 -6.42
N ARG A 172 -18.26 5.28 -5.22
CA ARG A 172 -16.87 5.16 -4.77
C ARG A 172 -16.76 4.14 -3.64
N LEU A 173 -15.58 3.57 -3.48
CA LEU A 173 -15.23 2.78 -2.31
C LEU A 173 -14.29 3.59 -1.42
N GLY A 174 -14.66 3.79 -0.16
CA GLY A 174 -13.72 4.23 0.87
C GLY A 174 -12.63 3.18 1.04
N VAL A 175 -11.40 3.62 1.21
CA VAL A 175 -10.21 2.77 1.35
C VAL A 175 -9.57 3.05 2.71
N LEU A 176 -9.37 1.99 3.50
CA LEU A 176 -8.58 2.02 4.73
C LEU A 176 -7.54 0.89 4.69
N LEU A 177 -6.27 1.27 4.60
CA LEU A 177 -5.14 0.35 4.70
C LEU A 177 -4.46 0.55 6.05
N GLN A 178 -4.24 -0.55 6.77
CA GLN A 178 -3.60 -0.52 8.09
C GLN A 178 -2.60 -1.67 8.24
N SER A 179 -1.55 -1.43 9.02
CA SER A 179 -0.62 -2.48 9.45
C SER A 179 0.04 -2.08 10.78
N ASP A 180 0.22 -3.09 11.63
CA ASP A 180 0.94 -2.98 12.91
C ASP A 180 2.33 -3.63 12.76
N ALA A 181 3.38 -2.85 13.05
CA ALA A 181 4.79 -3.24 13.08
C ALA A 181 5.28 -4.05 11.88
N MET A 182 5.74 -3.35 10.83
CA MET A 182 6.15 -3.99 9.58
C MET A 182 7.48 -3.47 9.03
N ARG A 183 8.27 -4.42 8.49
CA ARG A 183 9.40 -4.14 7.60
C ARG A 183 8.94 -4.34 6.18
N TRP A 184 8.92 -3.27 5.40
CA TRP A 184 8.45 -3.32 4.02
C TRP A 184 9.59 -3.76 3.10
N ALA A 185 9.45 -4.87 2.39
CA ALA A 185 10.49 -5.36 1.48
C ALA A 185 10.86 -4.34 0.38
N VAL A 186 9.89 -3.56 -0.08
CA VAL A 186 10.06 -2.52 -1.12
C VAL A 186 10.76 -1.27 -0.58
N LEU A 187 10.55 -0.95 0.70
CA LEU A 187 11.17 0.19 1.40
C LEU A 187 12.11 -0.32 2.51
N SER A 188 13.09 -1.14 2.15
CA SER A 188 14.03 -1.77 3.10
C SER A 188 14.83 -0.77 3.95
N ALA A 189 14.95 0.48 3.48
CA ALA A 189 15.53 1.58 4.24
C ALA A 189 14.75 1.94 5.51
N PHE A 190 13.43 1.71 5.51
CA PHE A 190 12.52 2.20 6.54
C PHE A 190 11.93 1.05 7.35
N SER A 191 11.73 1.30 8.65
CA SER A 191 11.00 0.41 9.54
C SER A 191 9.85 1.20 10.13
N PHE A 192 8.64 0.67 9.96
CA PHE A 192 7.43 1.35 10.41
C PHE A 192 6.81 0.57 11.55
N ASP A 193 6.57 1.26 12.67
CA ASP A 193 5.85 0.73 13.82
C ASP A 193 4.35 0.68 13.52
N SER A 194 3.84 1.63 12.74
CA SER A 194 2.48 1.60 12.23
C SER A 194 2.38 2.31 10.88
N VAL A 195 1.48 1.80 10.04
CA VAL A 195 1.13 2.39 8.75
C VAL A 195 -0.38 2.49 8.68
N VAL A 196 -0.88 3.69 8.40
CA VAL A 196 -2.29 3.94 8.12
C VAL A 196 -2.40 4.77 6.86
N ALA A 197 -3.18 4.29 5.89
CA ALA A 197 -3.55 5.06 4.72
C ALA A 197 -5.07 5.06 4.55
N GLN A 198 -5.62 6.22 4.20
CA GLN A 198 -7.05 6.45 4.03
C GLN A 198 -7.32 7.23 2.74
N GLY A 199 -8.41 6.89 2.08
CA GLY A 199 -8.88 7.63 0.92
C GLY A 199 -10.07 6.97 0.24
N ALA A 200 -10.14 7.07 -1.08
CA ALA A 200 -11.23 6.55 -1.88
C ALA A 200 -10.74 5.96 -3.22
N MET A 201 -11.53 5.03 -3.76
CA MET A 201 -11.31 4.37 -5.03
C MET A 201 -12.54 4.55 -5.91
N SER A 202 -12.31 4.92 -7.16
CA SER A 202 -13.30 4.98 -8.24
C SER A 202 -12.87 4.05 -9.37
N ASP A 203 -13.68 3.97 -10.42
CA ASP A 203 -13.42 3.08 -11.56
C ASP A 203 -12.11 3.36 -12.28
N ASP A 204 -11.55 4.57 -12.21
CA ASP A 204 -10.32 4.93 -12.94
C ASP A 204 -9.17 5.35 -12.03
N ALA A 205 -9.40 5.46 -10.72
CA ALA A 205 -8.41 6.00 -9.80
C ALA A 205 -8.50 5.47 -8.37
N VAL A 206 -7.36 5.41 -7.71
CA VAL A 206 -7.22 5.24 -6.26
C VAL A 206 -6.55 6.50 -5.72
N VAL A 207 -7.21 7.18 -4.79
CA VAL A 207 -6.70 8.38 -4.13
C VAL A 207 -6.58 8.09 -2.65
N LEU A 208 -5.38 8.16 -2.11
CA LEU A 208 -5.06 8.07 -0.69
C LEU A 208 -4.70 9.48 -0.20
N ASP A 209 -5.66 10.20 0.35
CA ASP A 209 -5.48 11.59 0.80
C ASP A 209 -4.67 11.69 2.08
N LYS A 210 -4.66 10.63 2.89
CA LYS A 210 -3.97 10.61 4.18
C LYS A 210 -3.17 9.34 4.29
N ILE A 211 -1.85 9.47 4.22
CA ILE A 211 -0.89 8.44 4.57
C ILE A 211 -0.17 8.92 5.82
N GLY A 212 -0.09 8.07 6.83
CA GLY A 212 0.62 8.34 8.07
C GLY A 212 1.38 7.10 8.50
N THR A 213 2.67 7.26 8.75
CA THR A 213 3.51 6.21 9.31
C THR A 213 4.32 6.77 10.46
N ASN A 214 4.52 5.94 11.48
CA ASN A 214 5.46 6.23 12.56
C ASN A 214 6.56 5.16 12.56
N GLY A 215 7.80 5.57 12.83
CA GLY A 215 8.95 4.69 12.81
C GLY A 215 10.25 5.48 12.74
N ASP A 216 11.38 4.82 13.00
CA ASP A 216 12.72 5.41 12.89
C ASP A 216 12.92 6.71 13.71
N GLY A 217 12.21 6.80 14.84
CA GLY A 217 12.26 7.96 15.73
C GLY A 217 11.46 9.18 15.26
N GLY A 218 10.70 9.08 14.15
CA GLY A 218 9.87 10.16 13.65
C GLY A 218 8.63 9.68 12.90
N SER A 219 8.16 10.50 11.95
CA SER A 219 6.94 10.21 11.20
C SER A 219 7.07 10.57 9.72
N ILE A 220 6.32 9.86 8.88
CA ILE A 220 6.13 10.19 7.47
C ILE A 220 4.65 10.40 7.24
N ARG A 221 4.29 11.50 6.56
CA ARG A 221 2.92 11.79 6.15
C ARG A 221 2.88 12.07 4.66
N GLY A 222 1.74 11.85 4.02
CA GLY A 222 1.63 12.16 2.61
C GLY A 222 0.30 11.84 1.99
N SER A 223 0.26 11.95 0.68
CA SER A 223 -0.84 11.56 -0.18
C SER A 223 -0.32 10.82 -1.41
N LEU A 224 -1.17 9.97 -1.98
CA LEU A 224 -0.85 9.17 -3.15
C LEU A 224 -2.07 9.13 -4.07
N ARG A 225 -1.83 9.21 -5.38
CA ARG A 225 -2.85 9.09 -6.41
C ARG A 225 -2.37 8.14 -7.48
N LEU A 226 -3.12 7.06 -7.67
CA LEU A 226 -2.96 6.11 -8.75
C LEU A 226 -4.10 6.32 -9.75
N ILE A 227 -3.78 6.51 -11.02
CA ILE A 227 -4.76 6.68 -12.11
C ILE A 227 -4.49 5.60 -13.15
N SER A 228 -5.56 4.99 -13.67
CA SER A 228 -5.50 4.11 -14.83
C SER A 228 -6.03 4.85 -16.05
N ALA A 229 -5.14 5.20 -16.98
CA ALA A 229 -5.47 5.89 -18.23
C ALA A 229 -4.72 5.23 -19.40
N GLY A 230 -5.01 3.95 -19.65
CA GLY A 230 -4.27 3.08 -20.59
C GLY A 230 -2.96 2.52 -20.02
N LYS A 231 -2.37 3.22 -19.05
CA LYS A 231 -1.29 2.74 -18.17
C LYS A 231 -1.55 3.22 -16.75
N PHE A 232 -0.89 2.61 -15.77
CA PHE A 232 -0.88 3.14 -14.42
C PHE A 232 0.04 4.36 -14.32
N LEU A 233 -0.50 5.42 -13.72
CA LEU A 233 0.21 6.65 -13.37
C LEU A 233 0.10 6.82 -11.86
N LEU A 234 1.24 6.86 -11.20
CA LEU A 234 1.34 7.08 -9.76
C LEU A 234 1.95 8.45 -9.51
N ASP A 235 1.29 9.27 -8.70
CA ASP A 235 1.81 10.53 -8.19
C ASP A 235 1.65 10.55 -6.67
N GLY A 236 2.61 11.13 -5.95
CA GLY A 236 2.50 11.25 -4.51
C GLY A 236 3.34 12.38 -3.93
N ASP A 237 2.89 12.89 -2.81
CA ASP A 237 3.61 13.87 -2.00
C ASP A 237 3.87 13.27 -0.62
N LEU A 238 5.13 13.22 -0.22
CA LEU A 238 5.58 12.71 1.06
C LEU A 238 6.30 13.80 1.85
N LYS A 239 6.04 13.85 3.15
CA LYS A 239 6.70 14.70 4.12
C LYS A 239 7.24 13.86 5.26
N MET A 240 8.53 13.98 5.51
CA MET A 240 9.25 13.28 6.57
C MET A 240 9.58 14.27 7.67
N GLU A 241 9.31 13.89 8.91
CA GLU A 241 9.54 14.73 10.10
C GLU A 241 10.33 13.94 11.14
N SER A 242 11.51 14.47 11.46
CA SER A 242 12.32 14.04 12.61
C SER A 242 12.79 12.57 12.59
N LEU A 243 13.08 12.01 11.41
CA LEU A 243 13.65 10.66 11.32
C LEU A 243 15.11 10.66 11.75
N ARG A 244 15.58 9.55 12.34
CA ARG A 244 17.01 9.38 12.62
C ARG A 244 17.73 8.92 11.36
N ALA A 245 18.59 9.78 10.79
CA ALA A 245 19.29 9.51 9.55
C ALA A 245 20.14 8.22 9.62
N ARG A 246 20.76 7.98 10.78
CA ARG A 246 21.56 6.77 11.04
C ARG A 246 20.74 5.49 10.97
N ASP A 247 19.51 5.48 11.47
CA ASP A 247 18.65 4.29 11.47
C ASP A 247 18.23 3.94 10.04
N VAL A 248 17.85 4.95 9.24
CA VAL A 248 17.47 4.77 7.84
C VAL A 248 18.66 4.30 7.01
N LEU A 249 19.81 4.97 7.12
CA LEU A 249 20.99 4.64 6.34
C LEU A 249 21.65 3.32 6.77
N GLY A 250 21.58 2.97 8.05
CA GLY A 250 22.15 1.73 8.59
C GLY A 250 21.48 0.46 8.06
N ARG A 251 20.27 0.57 7.49
CA ARG A 251 19.60 -0.53 6.79
C ARG A 251 19.99 -0.66 5.34
N LEU A 252 20.44 0.44 4.72
CA LEU A 252 20.89 0.48 3.34
C LEU A 252 22.38 0.14 3.22
N TYR A 253 23.17 0.55 4.20
CA TYR A 253 24.63 0.44 4.16
C TYR A 253 25.15 -0.16 5.47
N PRO A 254 26.11 -1.12 5.42
CA PRO A 254 26.66 -1.77 6.61
C PRO A 254 27.30 -0.81 7.62
N ARG A 255 27.75 0.36 7.16
CA ARG A 255 28.38 1.40 7.98
C ARG A 255 27.81 2.77 7.58
N PRO A 256 26.75 3.27 8.25
CA PRO A 256 26.20 4.58 7.96
C PRO A 256 27.21 5.67 8.36
N THR A 257 27.60 6.50 7.39
CA THR A 257 28.57 7.59 7.59
C THR A 257 27.91 8.91 8.00
N VAL A 258 26.58 9.00 7.93
CA VAL A 258 25.83 10.22 8.27
C VAL A 258 24.90 9.96 9.46
N ASP A 259 24.87 10.91 10.38
CA ASP A 259 24.00 10.93 11.55
C ASP A 259 23.30 12.30 11.69
N GLY A 260 22.20 12.35 12.42
CA GLY A 260 21.40 13.54 12.67
C GLY A 260 19.90 13.33 12.52
N VAL A 261 19.16 14.42 12.67
CA VAL A 261 17.69 14.44 12.55
C VAL A 261 17.30 14.88 11.14
N LEU A 262 16.69 13.97 10.37
CA LEU A 262 16.27 14.13 8.98
C LEU A 262 14.80 14.55 8.90
N SER A 263 14.55 15.64 8.19
CA SER A 263 13.22 16.05 7.73
C SER A 263 13.25 16.36 6.24
N GLY A 264 12.14 16.25 5.53
CA GLY A 264 12.11 16.54 4.10
C GLY A 264 10.73 16.51 3.47
N SER A 265 10.68 16.93 2.21
CA SER A 265 9.49 16.91 1.37
C SER A 265 9.87 16.36 0.00
N PHE A 266 9.18 15.30 -0.42
CA PHE A 266 9.50 14.51 -1.59
C PHE A 266 8.26 14.30 -2.43
N LYS A 267 8.43 14.36 -3.75
CA LYS A 267 7.47 13.96 -4.75
C LYS A 267 7.84 12.59 -5.29
N LEU A 268 6.84 11.74 -5.39
CA LEU A 268 6.91 10.43 -6.02
C LEU A 268 6.18 10.51 -7.36
N SER A 269 6.76 9.88 -8.38
CA SER A 269 6.09 9.64 -9.65
C SER A 269 6.47 8.28 -10.19
N ALA A 270 5.54 7.54 -10.78
CA ALA A 270 5.82 6.28 -11.46
C ALA A 270 4.84 6.08 -12.62
N SER A 271 5.25 5.30 -13.62
CA SER A 271 4.38 4.98 -14.75
C SER A 271 4.73 3.62 -15.33
N ALA A 272 3.75 2.74 -15.41
CA ALA A 272 3.93 1.38 -15.91
C ALA A 272 2.65 0.79 -16.49
N GLU A 273 2.76 -0.27 -17.29
CA GLU A 273 1.61 -0.96 -17.89
C GLU A 273 0.86 -1.83 -16.87
N SER A 274 1.57 -2.37 -15.89
CA SER A 274 1.00 -3.18 -14.81
C SER A 274 1.37 -2.63 -13.43
N PHE A 275 0.61 -3.01 -12.41
CA PHE A 275 0.82 -2.55 -11.04
C PHE A 275 2.17 -3.07 -10.48
N GLU A 276 2.55 -4.30 -10.82
CA GLU A 276 3.79 -4.94 -10.40
C GLU A 276 5.03 -4.21 -10.94
N GLN A 277 4.92 -3.64 -12.14
CA GLN A 277 5.99 -2.87 -12.79
C GLN A 277 6.11 -1.44 -12.27
N LEU A 278 5.14 -0.92 -11.50
CA LEU A 278 5.24 0.45 -10.97
C LEU A 278 6.47 0.61 -10.07
N ALA A 279 6.77 -0.40 -9.25
CA ALA A 279 7.88 -0.36 -8.30
C ALA A 279 9.25 -0.12 -8.96
N SER A 280 9.46 -0.60 -10.19
CA SER A 280 10.72 -0.43 -10.93
C SER A 280 10.82 0.90 -11.68
N THR A 281 9.74 1.67 -11.77
CA THR A 281 9.71 2.97 -12.48
C THR A 281 9.58 4.17 -11.55
N VAL A 282 9.54 3.92 -10.23
CA VAL A 282 9.42 4.98 -9.22
C VAL A 282 10.59 5.95 -9.33
N ALA A 283 10.26 7.22 -9.55
CA ALA A 283 11.13 8.35 -9.43
C ALA A 283 10.75 9.17 -8.19
N VAL A 284 11.77 9.60 -7.45
CA VAL A 284 11.64 10.39 -6.24
C VAL A 284 12.45 11.66 -6.42
N SER A 285 11.88 12.82 -6.09
CA SER A 285 12.61 14.09 -6.06
C SER A 285 12.14 14.96 -4.92
N GLY A 286 13.03 15.72 -4.30
CA GLY A 286 12.63 16.50 -3.14
C GLY A 286 13.75 17.27 -2.49
N THR A 287 13.40 17.90 -1.38
CA THR A 287 14.32 18.63 -0.50
C THR A 287 14.39 17.94 0.85
N TYR A 288 15.56 17.97 1.47
CA TYR A 288 15.76 17.46 2.81
C TYR A 288 16.58 18.43 3.66
N VAL A 289 16.46 18.28 4.97
CA VAL A 289 17.24 19.00 5.98
C VAL A 289 17.68 17.98 7.02
N LEU A 290 18.98 17.89 7.25
CA LEU A 290 19.56 17.21 8.41
C LEU A 290 19.94 18.28 9.44
N LYS A 291 19.56 18.07 10.70
CA LYS A 291 19.92 18.95 11.82
C LYS A 291 20.73 18.19 12.86
N ASN A 292 21.59 18.93 13.56
CA ASN A 292 22.37 18.46 14.71
C ASN A 292 23.10 17.14 14.42
N GLY A 293 23.76 17.09 13.27
CA GLY A 293 24.26 15.85 12.70
C GLY A 293 25.78 15.78 12.69
N ALA A 294 26.26 14.64 12.18
CA ALA A 294 27.68 14.47 11.89
C ALA A 294 27.88 13.59 10.66
N ILE A 295 28.96 13.85 9.93
CA ILE A 295 29.44 13.02 8.82
C ILE A 295 30.78 12.44 9.23
N ASP A 296 30.85 11.12 9.38
CA ASP A 296 32.08 10.39 9.63
C ASP A 296 32.92 10.30 8.35
N ARG A 297 34.25 10.27 8.55
CA ARG A 297 35.28 10.23 7.49
C ARG A 297 35.26 11.41 6.53
N PHE A 298 34.60 12.49 6.91
CA PHE A 298 34.41 13.67 6.09
C PHE A 298 35.33 14.80 6.58
N GLY A 299 36.61 14.70 6.24
CA GLY A 299 37.67 15.60 6.71
C GLY A 299 37.67 17.01 6.10
N LEU A 300 36.50 17.62 5.82
CA LEU A 300 36.44 18.91 5.11
C LEU A 300 37.25 20.01 5.81
N LEU A 301 37.12 20.15 7.14
CA LEU A 301 37.85 21.15 7.91
C LEU A 301 39.37 20.96 7.84
N GLU A 302 39.84 19.72 7.90
CA GLU A 302 41.26 19.37 7.76
C GLU A 302 41.77 19.72 6.35
N GLY A 303 40.96 19.42 5.34
CA GLY A 303 41.25 19.79 3.95
C GLY A 303 41.31 21.29 3.71
N MET A 304 40.50 22.08 4.42
CA MET A 304 40.55 23.55 4.36
C MET A 304 41.85 24.12 4.98
N ARG A 305 42.42 23.44 5.98
CA ARG A 305 43.62 23.87 6.71
C ARG A 305 44.94 23.42 6.07
N ARG A 306 44.95 22.31 5.34
CA ARG A 306 46.15 21.80 4.65
C ARG A 306 46.65 22.79 3.60
N SER A 307 47.94 22.87 3.33
CA SER A 307 48.50 23.71 2.25
C SER A 307 48.76 22.96 0.93
N GLY A 308 48.64 21.62 0.91
CA GLY A 308 48.98 20.78 -0.26
C GLY A 308 47.82 19.95 -0.82
N THR A 309 48.06 19.35 -1.99
CA THR A 309 47.15 18.43 -2.70
C THR A 309 47.16 17.03 -2.09
N GLY A 310 46.09 16.25 -2.30
CA GLY A 310 46.02 14.84 -1.92
C GLY A 310 44.75 14.44 -1.20
N VAL A 311 44.70 13.18 -0.78
CA VAL A 311 43.52 12.61 -0.10
C VAL A 311 43.39 13.20 1.30
N VAL A 312 42.21 13.75 1.55
CA VAL A 312 41.73 14.23 2.84
C VAL A 312 40.65 13.24 3.27
N GLY A 313 41.09 12.16 3.91
CA GLY A 313 40.22 11.11 4.43
C GLY A 313 40.31 11.03 5.95
N GLY A 314 39.19 10.73 6.60
CA GLY A 314 39.13 10.56 8.05
C GLY A 314 38.70 11.82 8.80
N GLY A 315 38.14 11.62 9.99
CA GLY A 315 37.65 12.68 10.87
C GLY A 315 36.13 12.82 10.88
N LEU A 316 35.61 13.26 12.02
CA LEU A 316 34.19 13.48 12.25
C LEU A 316 33.86 14.96 12.01
N MET A 317 33.01 15.24 11.02
CA MET A 317 32.49 16.58 10.80
C MET A 317 31.14 16.73 11.49
N ARG A 318 31.05 17.57 12.52
CA ARG A 318 29.76 17.95 13.11
C ARG A 318 29.17 19.14 12.37
N PHE A 319 27.85 19.20 12.27
CA PHE A 319 27.14 20.32 11.64
C PHE A 319 25.82 20.60 12.36
N ASP A 320 25.41 21.87 12.36
CA ASP A 320 24.15 22.31 12.95
C ASP A 320 22.98 22.04 12.00
N SER A 321 23.19 22.33 10.72
CA SER A 321 22.21 22.13 9.65
C SER A 321 22.90 21.82 8.33
N LEU A 322 22.26 20.97 7.54
CA LEU A 322 22.61 20.63 6.16
C LEU A 322 21.31 20.49 5.38
N ASN A 323 21.08 21.41 4.44
CA ASN A 323 19.92 21.38 3.55
C ASN A 323 20.34 20.92 2.16
N GLY A 324 19.46 20.22 1.47
CA GLY A 324 19.81 19.66 0.17
C GLY A 324 18.63 19.23 -0.66
N ARG A 325 18.93 18.77 -1.87
CA ARG A 325 17.97 18.12 -2.75
C ARG A 325 18.44 16.71 -3.08
N PHE A 326 17.45 15.87 -3.29
CA PHE A 326 17.62 14.50 -3.71
C PHE A 326 16.76 14.29 -4.95
N SER A 327 17.29 13.60 -5.95
CA SER A 327 16.50 13.07 -7.04
C SER A 327 17.07 11.74 -7.50
N GLY A 328 16.21 10.78 -7.77
CA GLY A 328 16.63 9.47 -8.23
C GLY A 328 15.47 8.69 -8.80
N ARG A 329 15.78 7.67 -9.58
CA ARG A 329 14.83 6.68 -10.09
C ARG A 329 15.30 5.30 -9.69
N ALA A 330 14.36 4.40 -9.44
CA ALA A 330 14.65 3.00 -9.19
C ALA A 330 15.55 2.43 -10.30
N GLY A 331 16.68 1.84 -9.92
CA GLY A 331 17.64 1.29 -10.88
C GLY A 331 18.43 2.33 -11.67
N GLU A 332 18.48 3.61 -11.27
CA GLU A 332 19.34 4.63 -11.90
C GLU A 332 20.26 5.29 -10.86
N PRO A 333 21.38 5.90 -11.27
CA PRO A 333 22.18 6.72 -10.37
C PRO A 333 21.34 7.86 -9.75
N ALA A 334 21.46 8.05 -8.44
CA ALA A 334 20.75 9.10 -7.73
C ALA A 334 21.62 10.37 -7.65
N GLN A 335 21.01 11.52 -7.90
CA GLN A 335 21.64 12.82 -7.73
C GLN A 335 21.34 13.37 -6.34
N VAL A 336 22.39 13.78 -5.64
CA VAL A 336 22.32 14.39 -4.32
C VAL A 336 23.08 15.69 -4.34
N ASP A 337 22.45 16.74 -3.83
CA ASP A 337 23.12 17.99 -3.56
C ASP A 337 22.81 18.45 -2.15
N TYR A 338 23.79 19.11 -1.54
CA TYR A 338 23.53 19.90 -0.35
C TYR A 338 24.11 21.28 -0.52
N GLN A 339 23.39 22.25 0.00
CA GLN A 339 23.78 23.64 0.08
C GLN A 339 23.70 24.05 1.55
N GLY A 340 24.55 24.94 2.01
CA GLY A 340 24.40 25.46 3.38
C GLY A 340 24.73 24.47 4.49
N LEU A 341 25.66 23.54 4.27
CA LEU A 341 26.30 22.85 5.38
C LEU A 341 26.90 23.92 6.31
N ALA A 342 26.51 23.88 7.58
CA ALA A 342 26.88 24.88 8.57
C ALA A 342 27.56 24.23 9.78
N SER A 343 28.80 24.63 10.08
CA SER A 343 29.54 24.19 11.27
C SER A 343 30.38 25.35 11.81
N GLY A 344 29.78 26.18 12.67
CA GLY A 344 30.42 27.40 13.15
C GLY A 344 30.85 28.33 12.00
N ALA A 345 32.16 28.58 11.87
CA ALA A 345 32.75 29.41 10.82
C ALA A 345 32.94 28.69 9.46
N LEU A 346 32.68 27.38 9.41
CA LEU A 346 32.78 26.59 8.19
C LEU A 346 31.42 26.51 7.49
N ARG A 347 31.42 26.81 6.19
CA ARG A 347 30.30 26.57 5.27
C ARG A 347 30.70 25.60 4.18
N GLY A 348 29.75 24.81 3.68
CA GLY A 348 29.99 23.89 2.58
C GLY A 348 28.79 23.65 1.69
N SER A 349 29.08 23.22 0.46
CA SER A 349 28.10 22.75 -0.52
C SER A 349 28.69 21.61 -1.33
N SER A 350 27.83 20.79 -1.91
CA SER A 350 28.25 19.66 -2.73
C SER A 350 27.21 19.34 -3.79
N SER A 351 27.69 18.76 -4.88
CA SER A 351 26.88 18.12 -5.91
C SER A 351 27.54 16.81 -6.27
N PHE A 352 26.85 15.70 -6.07
CA PHE A 352 27.37 14.37 -6.34
C PHE A 352 26.30 13.38 -6.77
N THR A 353 26.75 12.36 -7.48
CA THR A 353 25.93 11.24 -7.91
C THR A 353 26.31 10.02 -7.08
N VAL A 354 25.30 9.29 -6.61
CA VAL A 354 25.41 7.97 -6.02
C VAL A 354 25.11 6.94 -7.11
N LEU A 355 26.13 6.20 -7.53
CA LEU A 355 26.00 5.12 -8.50
C LEU A 355 25.28 3.92 -7.87
N GLN A 356 24.72 3.03 -8.71
CA GLN A 356 23.96 1.85 -8.25
C GLN A 356 24.75 0.93 -7.31
N ASP A 357 26.08 0.89 -7.44
CA ASP A 357 26.98 0.10 -6.60
C ASP A 357 27.44 0.83 -5.32
N GLY A 358 26.81 1.97 -5.02
CA GLY A 358 27.12 2.80 -3.86
C GLY A 358 28.40 3.61 -4.00
N ARG A 359 28.99 3.72 -5.20
CA ARG A 359 30.11 4.65 -5.43
C ARG A 359 29.62 6.09 -5.54
N LEU A 360 30.39 7.00 -4.96
CA LEU A 360 30.18 8.44 -5.01
C LEU A 360 31.02 9.04 -6.12
N LYS A 361 30.46 10.00 -6.85
CA LYS A 361 31.20 10.84 -7.81
C LYS A 361 30.66 12.26 -7.77
N GLY A 362 31.51 13.23 -7.43
CA GLY A 362 31.10 14.62 -7.42
C GLY A 362 32.16 15.57 -6.89
N SER A 363 31.70 16.73 -6.44
CA SER A 363 32.57 17.77 -5.90
C SER A 363 31.95 18.40 -4.66
N VAL A 364 32.80 18.72 -3.70
CA VAL A 364 32.47 19.46 -2.48
C VAL A 364 33.23 20.78 -2.50
N SER A 365 32.57 21.89 -2.21
CA SER A 365 33.19 23.18 -1.98
C SER A 365 33.04 23.57 -0.51
N GLY A 366 34.10 24.07 0.09
CA GLY A 366 34.12 24.56 1.47
C GLY A 366 34.63 25.99 1.54
N SER A 367 34.05 26.79 2.44
CA SER A 367 34.56 28.12 2.79
C SER A 367 34.68 28.27 4.30
N LEU A 368 35.82 28.76 4.77
CA LEU A 368 36.14 28.93 6.19
C LEU A 368 36.43 30.41 6.47
N THR A 369 35.69 31.01 7.41
CA THR A 369 35.99 32.34 7.94
C THR A 369 36.98 32.23 9.08
N LEU A 370 38.15 32.86 8.94
CA LEU A 370 39.18 32.89 9.96
C LEU A 370 38.85 33.95 11.04
N PRO A 371 39.45 33.88 12.25
CA PRO A 371 39.24 34.85 13.32
C PRO A 371 39.53 36.32 12.96
N GLY A 372 40.24 36.58 11.85
CA GLY A 372 40.49 37.92 11.30
C GLY A 372 39.50 38.39 10.22
N GLY A 373 38.42 37.64 9.95
CA GLY A 373 37.42 37.98 8.92
C GLY A 373 37.79 37.57 7.49
N GLU A 374 39.00 37.04 7.27
CA GLU A 374 39.42 36.47 5.99
C GLU A 374 38.64 35.19 5.67
N ASN A 375 38.23 35.03 4.41
CA ASN A 375 37.52 33.84 3.92
C ASN A 375 38.43 33.02 3.00
N VAL A 376 38.70 31.77 3.40
CA VAL A 376 39.41 30.79 2.56
C VAL A 376 38.38 29.89 1.90
N SER A 377 38.44 29.70 0.58
CA SER A 377 37.55 28.80 -0.17
C SER A 377 38.34 27.75 -0.93
N ARG A 378 37.85 26.50 -0.95
CA ARG A 378 38.46 25.38 -1.68
C ARG A 378 37.45 24.40 -2.23
N ASN A 379 37.86 23.72 -3.30
CA ASN A 379 37.11 22.65 -3.93
C ASN A 379 37.81 21.31 -3.72
N PHE A 380 37.01 20.28 -3.53
CA PHE A 380 37.42 18.90 -3.28
C PHE A 380 36.68 17.99 -4.24
N GLU A 381 37.35 16.98 -4.75
CA GLU A 381 36.72 15.88 -5.46
C GLU A 381 36.16 14.87 -4.44
N LEU A 382 34.89 14.53 -4.56
CA LEU A 382 34.23 13.50 -3.76
C LEU A 382 34.20 12.19 -4.55
N SER A 383 34.81 11.15 -3.99
CA SER A 383 34.85 9.81 -4.57
C SER A 383 34.81 8.72 -3.49
N GLY A 384 34.91 7.45 -3.88
CA GLY A 384 34.87 6.31 -2.96
C GLY A 384 33.47 5.69 -2.87
N LYS A 385 33.21 4.93 -1.79
CA LYS A 385 31.89 4.32 -1.53
C LYS A 385 31.13 5.09 -0.45
N VAL A 386 29.80 4.98 -0.41
CA VAL A 386 28.96 5.65 0.60
C VAL A 386 29.38 5.33 2.05
N ASP A 387 29.89 4.12 2.29
CA ASP A 387 30.40 3.66 3.59
C ASP A 387 31.86 4.06 3.89
N ALA A 388 32.57 4.57 2.88
CA ALA A 388 33.95 5.03 2.97
C ALA A 388 34.19 6.18 1.96
N PRO A 389 33.58 7.36 2.17
CA PRO A 389 33.75 8.50 1.28
C PRO A 389 35.19 9.03 1.40
N THR A 390 35.69 9.58 0.28
CA THR A 390 37.02 10.19 0.21
C THR A 390 36.94 11.56 -0.44
N LEU A 391 37.60 12.55 0.16
CA LEU A 391 37.78 13.87 -0.42
C LEU A 391 39.21 13.99 -0.93
N THR A 392 39.40 14.54 -2.13
CA THR A 392 40.73 14.82 -2.67
C THR A 392 40.85 16.29 -3.01
N VAL A 393 41.87 16.96 -2.45
CA VAL A 393 42.23 18.34 -2.81
C VAL A 393 42.91 18.29 -4.18
N ARG A 394 42.34 19.01 -5.15
CA ARG A 394 42.94 19.23 -6.46
C ARG A 394 43.85 20.44 -6.46
#